data_AF-A0A3D0I8I5-F1
#
_entry.id   AF-A0A3D0I8I5-F1
#
_cell.length_a   1.000
_cell.length_b   1.000
_cell.length_c   1.000
_cell.angle_alpha   90.00
_cell.angle_beta   90.00
_cell.angle_gamma   90.00
#
_symmetry.space_group_name_H-M   'P 1'
#
loop_
_entity.id
_entity.type
_entity.pdbx_description
1 polymer ?
#
loop_
_entity_poly.entity_id
_entity_poly.type
_entity_poly.pdbx_seq_one_letter_code
_entity_poly.pdbx_strand_id
1 'polypeptide(L)'
;MSFDSPGVPGPYPSNRAATRCAARSPLRLWLARLVWAVHLGVVAFFAFGWLLPWRSALWGVAIGVPTLQLTWRLMGDRCPLTWLEQALRGNHAIGPAPPDDREGPPNFVTRLLTAILGRAVSQRASDRLVNRVAWSGFSIAVLRLAF
;
A
#
# COMPACT_ATOMS: atom_id res chain seq x y z
N MET A 1 -58.42 30.88 -20.03
CA MET A 1 -58.28 31.37 -18.65
C MET A 1 -57.17 30.57 -18.00
N SER A 2 -56.02 31.22 -17.82
CA SER A 2 -54.87 30.73 -17.06
C SER A 2 -55.20 30.63 -15.57
N PHE A 3 -54.56 29.69 -14.88
CA PHE A 3 -54.00 29.95 -13.56
C PHE A 3 -52.63 29.30 -13.48
N ASP A 4 -51.63 30.18 -13.42
CA ASP A 4 -50.22 29.91 -13.16
C ASP A 4 -50.04 29.17 -11.83
N SER A 5 -49.21 28.13 -11.85
CA SER A 5 -48.62 27.58 -10.62
C SER A 5 -47.36 28.40 -10.25
N PRO A 6 -47.19 28.78 -8.97
CA PRO A 6 -46.09 29.61 -8.51
C PRO A 6 -44.75 28.85 -8.55
N GLY A 7 -43.71 29.56 -8.98
CA GLY A 7 -42.41 28.99 -9.30
C GLY A 7 -41.64 28.41 -8.12
N VAL A 8 -40.88 27.35 -8.42
CA VAL A 8 -39.65 27.01 -7.69
C VAL A 8 -38.64 26.44 -8.70
N PRO A 9 -37.60 27.21 -9.06
CA PRO A 9 -36.28 26.61 -9.19
C PRO A 9 -35.24 27.50 -8.49
N GLY A 10 -35.05 27.28 -7.19
CA GLY A 10 -33.92 27.81 -6.42
C GLY A 10 -32.77 26.79 -6.40
N PRO A 11 -31.51 27.18 -6.64
CA PRO A 11 -30.54 26.30 -7.28
C PRO A 11 -29.47 25.84 -6.29
N TYR A 12 -29.57 24.63 -5.73
CA TYR A 12 -28.38 23.97 -5.19
C TYR A 12 -28.44 22.47 -5.50
N PRO A 13 -27.42 21.95 -6.22
CA PRO A 13 -26.27 21.46 -5.48
C PRO A 13 -24.93 21.79 -6.18
N SER A 14 -24.50 23.05 -6.19
CA SER A 14 -23.17 23.40 -6.74
C SER A 14 -22.00 23.00 -5.82
N ASN A 15 -22.26 22.62 -4.56
CA ASN A 15 -21.20 22.44 -3.56
C ASN A 15 -20.54 21.05 -3.51
N ARG A 16 -21.02 20.04 -4.26
CA ARG A 16 -20.34 18.73 -4.38
C ARG A 16 -19.30 18.68 -5.50
N ALA A 17 -19.42 19.55 -6.50
CA ALA A 17 -18.43 19.67 -7.57
C ALA A 17 -17.23 20.51 -7.12
N ALA A 18 -17.47 21.60 -6.39
CA ALA A 18 -16.42 22.46 -5.84
C ALA A 18 -15.51 21.74 -4.83
N THR A 19 -16.06 20.89 -3.97
CA THR A 19 -15.26 20.06 -3.03
C THR A 19 -14.47 18.94 -3.74
N ARG A 20 -14.89 18.48 -4.93
CA ARG A 20 -14.14 17.48 -5.70
C ARG A 20 -12.99 18.11 -6.52
N CYS A 21 -13.14 19.36 -6.97
CA CYS A 21 -12.06 20.08 -7.65
C CYS A 21 -10.98 20.59 -6.67
N ALA A 22 -11.34 20.96 -5.44
CA ALA A 22 -10.39 21.40 -4.42
C ALA A 22 -9.56 20.26 -3.77
N ALA A 23 -9.95 18.99 -3.95
CA ALA A 23 -9.40 17.86 -3.20
C ALA A 23 -8.37 16.98 -3.94
N ARG A 24 -7.85 17.41 -5.10
CA ARG A 24 -6.70 16.76 -5.77
C ARG A 24 -5.59 17.77 -6.00
N SER A 25 -4.95 18.25 -4.94
CA SER A 25 -3.74 19.07 -5.14
C SER A 25 -2.69 18.22 -5.88
N PRO A 26 -2.06 18.74 -6.95
CA PRO A 26 -1.03 18.00 -7.69
C PRO A 26 0.10 17.54 -6.75
N LEU A 27 0.33 18.29 -5.66
CA LEU A 27 1.23 17.94 -4.57
C LEU A 27 0.85 16.62 -3.87
N ARG A 28 -0.41 16.42 -3.50
CA ARG A 28 -0.86 15.16 -2.86
C ARG A 28 -0.68 13.96 -3.78
N LEU A 29 -0.92 14.13 -5.09
CA LEU A 29 -0.70 13.08 -6.07
C LEU A 29 0.80 12.78 -6.25
N TRP A 30 1.64 13.82 -6.23
CA TRP A 30 3.09 13.68 -6.26
C TRP A 30 3.63 12.94 -5.04
N LEU A 31 3.20 13.33 -3.83
CA LEU A 31 3.58 12.63 -2.60
C LEU A 31 3.10 11.18 -2.61
N ALA A 32 1.88 10.90 -3.09
CA ALA A 32 1.40 9.53 -3.21
C ALA A 32 2.26 8.68 -4.17
N ARG A 33 2.73 9.27 -5.29
CA ARG A 33 3.67 8.60 -6.21
C ARG A 33 5.06 8.41 -5.58
N LEU A 34 5.54 9.39 -4.82
CA LEU A 34 6.82 9.29 -4.12
C LEU A 34 6.77 8.19 -3.05
N VAL A 35 5.71 8.14 -2.24
CA VAL A 35 5.48 7.06 -1.26
C VAL A 35 5.39 5.72 -1.96
N TRP A 36 4.69 5.62 -3.10
CA TRP A 36 4.63 4.41 -3.90
C TRP A 36 6.01 3.98 -4.42
N ALA A 37 6.82 4.92 -4.92
CA ALA A 37 8.16 4.65 -5.43
C ALA A 37 9.12 4.23 -4.31
N VAL A 38 9.07 4.89 -3.15
CA VAL A 38 9.83 4.50 -1.95
C VAL A 38 9.42 3.10 -1.51
N HIS A 39 8.12 2.81 -1.48
CA HIS A 39 7.63 1.48 -1.13
C HIS A 39 8.14 0.42 -2.09
N LEU A 40 8.08 0.68 -3.40
CA LEU A 40 8.65 -0.21 -4.41
C LEU A 40 10.16 -0.40 -4.20
N GLY A 41 10.89 0.67 -3.88
CA GLY A 41 12.32 0.62 -3.55
C GLY A 41 12.61 -0.24 -2.33
N VAL A 42 11.83 -0.12 -1.26
CA VAL A 42 11.97 -0.94 -0.05
C VAL A 42 11.67 -2.41 -0.35
N VAL A 43 10.61 -2.70 -1.10
CA VAL A 43 10.27 -4.08 -1.51
C VAL A 43 11.38 -4.67 -2.38
N ALA A 44 11.89 -3.92 -3.36
CA ALA A 44 13.01 -4.34 -4.19
C ALA A 44 14.28 -4.55 -3.36
N PHE A 45 14.56 -3.69 -2.38
CA PHE A 45 15.69 -3.84 -1.47
C PHE A 45 15.58 -5.13 -0.65
N PHE A 46 14.40 -5.49 -0.11
CA PHE A 46 14.27 -6.78 0.58
C PHE A 46 14.29 -7.99 -0.37
N ALA A 47 13.78 -7.83 -1.59
CA ALA A 47 13.75 -8.88 -2.60
C ALA A 47 15.13 -9.19 -3.19
N PHE A 48 16.00 -8.19 -3.34
CA PHE A 48 17.30 -8.32 -4.01
C PHE A 48 18.50 -7.92 -3.14
N GLY A 49 18.29 -7.31 -1.97
CA GLY A 49 19.34 -6.77 -1.10
C GLY A 49 20.36 -7.80 -0.63
N TRP A 50 19.94 -9.06 -0.52
CA TRP A 50 20.79 -10.18 -0.15
C TRP A 50 21.78 -10.60 -1.26
N LEU A 51 21.56 -10.17 -2.51
CA LEU A 51 22.51 -10.37 -3.61
C LEU A 51 23.69 -9.41 -3.52
N LEU A 52 23.50 -8.22 -2.93
CA LEU A 52 24.55 -7.21 -2.86
C LEU A 52 25.69 -7.66 -1.94
N PRO A 53 26.97 -7.45 -2.35
CA PRO A 53 28.13 -7.88 -1.57
C PRO A 53 28.45 -6.95 -0.40
N TRP A 54 27.73 -5.83 -0.25
CA TRP A 54 28.00 -4.85 0.80
C TRP A 54 27.48 -5.33 2.15
N ARG A 55 28.37 -5.42 3.15
CA ARG A 55 28.02 -5.82 4.54
C ARG A 55 26.88 -4.99 5.13
N SER A 56 26.84 -3.68 4.85
CA SER A 56 25.76 -2.80 5.33
C SER A 56 24.39 -3.17 4.76
N ALA A 57 24.33 -3.64 3.50
CA ALA A 57 23.08 -4.09 2.89
C ALA A 57 22.60 -5.40 3.52
N LEU A 58 23.53 -6.34 3.78
CA LEU A 58 23.21 -7.61 4.45
C LEU A 58 22.69 -7.39 5.87
N TRP A 59 23.30 -6.49 6.65
CA TRP A 59 22.79 -6.08 7.95
C TRP A 59 21.40 -5.44 7.85
N GLY A 60 21.19 -4.59 6.84
CA GLY A 60 19.89 -3.99 6.55
C GLY A 60 18.81 -5.04 6.31
N VAL A 61 19.10 -6.10 5.55
CA VAL A 61 18.18 -7.23 5.34
C VAL A 61 18.01 -8.05 6.62
N ALA A 62 19.09 -8.37 7.33
CA ALA A 62 19.09 -9.19 8.53
C ALA A 62 18.24 -8.57 9.67
N ILE A 63 18.33 -7.26 9.87
CA ILE A 63 17.53 -6.54 10.89
C ILE A 63 16.17 -6.12 10.33
N GLY A 64 16.13 -5.74 9.04
CA GLY A 64 14.93 -5.20 8.42
C GLY A 64 13.82 -6.24 8.26
N VAL A 65 14.15 -7.48 7.87
CA VAL A 65 13.15 -8.56 7.72
C VAL A 65 12.38 -8.85 9.02
N PRO A 66 13.02 -9.11 10.18
CA PRO A 66 12.27 -9.33 11.42
C PRO A 66 11.50 -8.08 11.87
N THR A 67 12.03 -6.88 11.65
CA THR A 67 11.33 -5.61 11.96
C THR A 67 10.07 -5.45 11.11
N LEU A 68 10.17 -5.76 9.81
CA LEU A 68 9.05 -5.74 8.86
C LEU A 68 7.98 -6.76 9.29
N GLN A 69 8.39 -7.97 9.65
CA GLN A 69 7.50 -9.01 10.14
C GLN A 69 6.77 -8.60 11.42
N LEU A 70 7.49 -7.97 12.36
CA LEU A 70 6.89 -7.46 13.59
C LEU A 70 5.86 -6.38 13.27
N THR A 71 6.19 -5.47 12.36
CA THR A 71 5.27 -4.41 11.94
C THR A 71 4.02 -4.98 11.27
N TRP A 72 4.14 -6.01 10.43
CA TRP A 72 2.98 -6.70 9.84
C TRP A 72 2.11 -7.39 10.88
N ARG A 73 2.71 -8.02 11.91
CA ARG A 73 1.94 -8.60 13.02
C ARG A 73 1.17 -7.54 13.80
N LEU A 74 1.74 -6.35 13.98
CA LEU A 74 1.11 -5.24 14.69
C LEU A 74 0.02 -4.55 13.85
N MET A 75 0.14 -4.56 12.52
CA MET A 75 -0.73 -3.81 11.59
C MET A 75 -1.63 -4.68 10.69
N GLY A 76 -1.69 -6.00 10.94
CA GLY A 76 -2.56 -6.94 10.21
C GLY A 76 -2.18 -7.10 8.73
N ASP A 77 -0.91 -7.44 8.47
CA ASP A 77 -0.33 -7.65 7.13
C ASP A 77 -0.33 -6.43 6.20
N ARG A 78 -0.66 -5.25 6.75
CA ARG A 78 -0.57 -3.97 6.03
C ARG A 78 0.81 -3.34 6.23
N CYS A 79 1.41 -2.89 5.14
CA CYS A 79 2.64 -2.10 5.20
C CYS A 79 2.32 -0.64 5.59
N PRO A 80 3.08 -0.02 6.51
CA PRO A 80 2.87 1.38 6.93
C PRO A 80 2.84 2.36 5.77
N LEU A 81 3.62 2.12 4.71
CA LEU A 81 3.64 2.98 3.52
C LEU A 81 2.34 2.89 2.72
N THR A 82 1.67 1.74 2.68
CA THR A 82 0.34 1.63 2.06
C THR A 82 -0.71 2.38 2.87
N TRP A 83 -0.62 2.30 4.19
CA TRP A 83 -1.47 3.08 5.08
C TRP A 83 -1.27 4.59 4.84
N LEU A 84 -0.01 5.04 4.76
CA LEU A 84 0.32 6.43 4.46
C LEU A 84 -0.17 6.84 3.06
N GLU A 85 0.00 6.01 2.04
CA GLU A 85 -0.52 6.26 0.69
C GLU A 85 -2.06 6.44 0.69
N GLN A 86 -2.78 5.58 1.40
CA GLN A 86 -4.24 5.65 1.51
C GLN A 86 -4.70 6.89 2.28
N ALA A 87 -4.01 7.23 3.38
CA ALA A 87 -4.25 8.45 4.14
C ALA A 87 -4.03 9.71 3.27
N LEU A 88 -2.96 9.75 2.47
CA LEU A 88 -2.70 10.86 1.55
C LEU A 88 -3.72 10.98 0.41
N ARG A 89 -4.25 9.85 -0.08
CA ARG A 89 -5.28 9.79 -1.12
C ARG A 89 -6.70 10.11 -0.61
N GLY A 90 -6.88 10.36 0.68
CA GLY A 90 -8.17 10.70 1.29
C GLY A 90 -9.12 9.49 1.43
N ASN A 91 -8.64 8.28 1.18
CA ASN A 91 -9.38 7.06 1.46
C ASN A 91 -9.15 6.68 2.92
N HIS A 92 -9.94 7.26 3.83
CA HIS A 92 -10.01 6.83 5.22
C HIS A 92 -10.72 5.46 5.30
N ALA A 93 -10.05 4.39 4.90
CA ALA A 93 -10.33 3.06 5.44
C ALA A 93 -9.63 2.94 6.81
N ILE A 94 -9.99 3.82 7.75
CA ILE A 94 -9.58 3.70 9.16
C ILE A 94 -10.49 2.64 9.75
N GLY A 95 -10.04 1.40 9.68
CA GLY A 95 -10.66 0.31 10.39
C GLY A 95 -9.75 -0.91 10.41
N PRO A 96 -9.68 -1.63 11.54
CA PRO A 96 -9.21 -3.02 11.52
C PRO A 96 -9.98 -3.78 10.42
N ALA A 97 -9.34 -4.79 9.84
CA ALA A 97 -10.00 -5.62 8.83
C ALA A 97 -11.39 -6.03 9.34
N PRO A 98 -12.46 -5.91 8.51
CA PRO A 98 -13.80 -6.28 8.94
C PRO A 98 -13.79 -7.73 9.45
N PRO A 99 -14.57 -8.05 10.49
CA PRO A 99 -14.54 -9.35 11.17
C PRO A 99 -15.11 -10.52 10.34
N ASP A 100 -15.58 -10.25 9.13
CA ASP A 100 -16.04 -11.27 8.19
C ASP A 100 -14.91 -11.66 7.24
N ASP A 101 -14.87 -12.95 6.93
CA ASP A 101 -14.25 -13.73 5.86
C ASP A 101 -14.16 -13.10 4.45
N ARG A 102 -14.52 -11.83 4.29
CA ARG A 102 -14.14 -10.96 3.18
C ARG A 102 -12.65 -10.65 3.29
N GLU A 103 -11.86 -11.26 2.40
CA GLU A 103 -10.46 -10.90 2.14
C GLU A 103 -10.29 -9.38 2.26
N GLY A 104 -9.50 -8.94 3.25
CA GLY A 104 -9.24 -7.53 3.51
C GLY A 104 -8.68 -6.81 2.27
N PRO A 105 -8.58 -5.47 2.29
CA PRO A 105 -8.03 -4.74 1.15
C PRO A 105 -6.67 -5.32 0.74
N PRO A 106 -6.46 -5.62 -0.57
CA PRO A 106 -5.32 -6.40 -1.02
C PRO A 106 -3.99 -5.71 -0.65
N ASN A 107 -3.08 -6.49 -0.07
CA ASN A 107 -1.74 -6.04 0.30
C ASN A 107 -1.00 -5.42 -0.90
N PHE A 108 -0.05 -4.51 -0.65
CA PHE A 108 0.68 -3.78 -1.70
C PHE A 108 1.27 -4.72 -2.75
N VAL A 109 1.85 -5.84 -2.30
CA VAL A 109 2.46 -6.83 -3.19
C VAL A 109 1.40 -7.51 -4.06
N THR A 110 0.21 -7.80 -3.55
CA THR A 110 -0.91 -8.31 -4.36
C THR A 110 -1.32 -7.32 -5.44
N ARG A 111 -1.38 -6.03 -5.12
CA ARG A 111 -1.68 -4.97 -6.10
C ARG A 111 -0.58 -4.84 -7.15
N LEU A 112 0.69 -4.91 -6.72
CA LEU A 112 1.85 -4.87 -7.61
C LEU A 112 1.89 -6.09 -8.55
N LEU A 113 1.74 -7.30 -8.00
CA LEU A 113 1.70 -8.53 -8.78
C LEU A 113 0.52 -8.55 -9.75
N THR A 114 -0.66 -8.12 -9.33
CA THR A 114 -1.83 -8.03 -10.22
C THR A 114 -1.58 -7.02 -11.34
N ALA A 115 -0.93 -5.88 -11.04
CA ALA A 115 -0.57 -4.88 -12.05
C ALA A 115 0.48 -5.39 -13.05
N ILE A 116 1.45 -6.19 -12.60
CA ILE A 116 2.52 -6.74 -13.45
C ILE A 116 2.02 -7.94 -14.26
N LEU A 117 1.30 -8.88 -13.63
CA LEU A 117 0.85 -10.13 -14.26
C LEU A 117 -0.45 -9.95 -15.05
N GLY A 118 -1.18 -8.85 -14.87
CA GLY A 118 -2.49 -8.62 -15.49
C GLY A 118 -3.58 -9.59 -15.04
N ARG A 119 -3.33 -10.39 -14.00
CA ARG A 119 -4.25 -11.40 -13.44
C ARG A 119 -4.43 -11.17 -11.95
N ALA A 120 -5.65 -11.34 -11.45
CA ALA A 120 -5.92 -11.26 -10.02
C ALA A 120 -5.17 -12.37 -9.27
N VAL A 121 -4.19 -11.98 -8.45
CA VAL A 121 -3.46 -12.90 -7.58
C VAL A 121 -4.15 -12.96 -6.22
N SER A 122 -4.42 -14.16 -5.70
CA SER A 122 -5.01 -14.32 -4.37
C SER A 122 -4.08 -13.76 -3.28
N GLN A 123 -4.63 -13.05 -2.29
CA GLN A 123 -3.86 -12.43 -1.21
C GLN A 123 -3.00 -13.46 -0.45
N ARG A 124 -3.58 -14.63 -0.14
CA ARG A 124 -2.86 -15.74 0.52
C ARG A 124 -1.67 -16.29 -0.27
N ALA A 125 -1.71 -16.22 -1.60
CA ALA A 125 -0.58 -16.63 -2.43
C ALA A 125 0.54 -15.58 -2.40
N SER A 126 0.17 -14.30 -2.50
CA SER A 126 1.11 -13.18 -2.38
C SER A 126 1.81 -13.20 -1.02
N ASP A 127 1.08 -13.36 0.08
CA ASP A 127 1.66 -13.34 1.43
C ASP A 127 2.61 -14.50 1.66
N ARG A 128 2.27 -15.70 1.14
CA ARG A 128 3.19 -16.85 1.18
C ARG A 128 4.44 -16.61 0.34
N LEU A 129 4.31 -16.01 -0.85
CA LEU A 129 5.45 -15.69 -1.70
C LEU A 129 6.36 -14.67 -1.02
N VAL A 130 5.79 -13.60 -0.49
CA VAL A 130 6.52 -12.53 0.21
C VAL A 130 7.24 -13.08 1.43
N ASN A 131 6.57 -13.88 2.27
CA ASN A 131 7.22 -14.50 3.42
C ASN A 131 8.36 -15.43 3.00
N ARG A 132 8.18 -16.24 1.96
CA ARG A 132 9.24 -17.12 1.46
C ARG A 132 10.46 -16.33 0.99
N VAL A 133 10.25 -15.30 0.18
CA VAL A 133 11.32 -14.45 -0.34
C VAL A 133 12.04 -13.71 0.79
N ALA A 134 11.30 -13.15 1.74
CA ALA A 134 11.87 -12.44 2.88
C ALA A 134 12.71 -13.36 3.76
N TRP A 135 12.19 -14.56 4.12
CA TRP A 135 12.92 -15.53 4.93
C TRP A 135 14.11 -16.13 4.19
N SER A 136 14.00 -16.42 2.88
CA SER A 136 15.16 -16.87 2.10
C SER A 136 16.24 -15.80 2.02
N GLY A 137 15.86 -14.54 1.80
CA GLY A 137 16.80 -13.41 1.77
C GLY A 137 17.49 -13.20 3.11
N PHE A 138 16.74 -13.32 4.22
CA PHE A 138 17.29 -13.29 5.57
C PHE A 138 18.29 -14.42 5.81
N SER A 139 17.95 -15.67 5.48
CA SER A 139 18.85 -16.82 5.66
C SER A 139 20.14 -16.66 4.86
N ILE A 140 20.06 -16.20 3.60
CA ILE A 140 21.24 -15.95 2.77
C ILE A 140 22.07 -14.79 3.35
N ALA A 141 21.43 -13.72 3.82
CA ALA A 141 22.14 -12.60 4.41
C ALA A 141 22.89 -12.99 5.69
N VAL A 142 22.27 -13.77 6.57
CA VAL A 142 22.92 -14.30 7.80
C VAL A 142 24.07 -15.23 7.44
N LEU A 143 23.87 -16.14 6.48
CA LEU A 143 24.94 -17.03 6.01
C LEU A 143 26.15 -16.25 5.49
N ARG A 144 25.92 -15.23 4.64
CA ARG A 144 26.99 -14.37 4.09
C ARG A 144 27.62 -13.41 5.11
N LEU A 145 26.98 -13.17 6.25
CA LEU A 145 27.59 -12.42 7.36
C LEU A 145 28.43 -13.33 8.26
N ALA A 146 28.11 -14.61 8.31
CA ALA A 146 28.80 -15.61 9.12
C ALA A 146 30.08 -16.16 8.45
N PHE A 147 30.12 -16.21 7.12
CA PHE A 147 31.25 -16.68 6.30
C PHE A 147 31.83 -15.56 5.45
#